data_AF-A0A356S964-F1
#
_entry.id   AF-A0A356S964-F1
#
_cell.length_a   1.000
_cell.length_b   1.000
_cell.length_c   1.000
_cell.angle_alpha   90.00
_cell.angle_beta   90.00
_cell.angle_gamma   90.00
#
_symmetry.space_group_name_H-M   'P 1'
#
loop_
_entity.id
_entity.type
_entity.pdbx_description
1 polymer ?
#
loop_
_entity_poly.entity_id
_entity_poly.type
_entity_poly.pdbx_seq_one_letter_code
_entity_poly.pdbx_strand_id
1 'polypeptide(L)'
;MGCEIYIHNDPQLFEALNLNKEAIEAEIGESLDWMELPKATASRIRLVLSCDPMEQEQWPKYFDWCATNMQKFSKTFLKHV
;
A
#
# COMPACT_ATOMS: atom_id res chain seq x y z
N MET A 1 -2.12 6.64 -9.80
CA MET A 1 -3.17 6.03 -8.95
C MET A 1 -2.48 5.23 -7.86
N GLY A 2 -3.12 4.91 -6.73
CA GLY A 2 -2.42 4.14 -5.69
C GLY A 2 -3.34 3.57 -4.62
N CYS A 3 -2.82 2.57 -3.91
CA CYS A 3 -3.43 1.99 -2.72
C CYS A 3 -2.52 2.29 -1.52
N GLU A 4 -3.09 2.75 -0.42
CA GLU A 4 -2.32 3.05 0.79
C GLU A 4 -3.03 2.61 2.07
N ILE A 5 -2.22 2.25 3.07
CA ILE A 5 -2.65 2.06 4.44
C ILE A 5 -2.13 3.23 5.26
N TYR A 6 -3.05 3.86 5.96
CA TYR A 6 -2.77 4.96 6.85
C TYR A 6 -2.87 4.48 8.30
N ILE A 7 -1.77 4.58 9.03
CA ILE A 7 -1.63 4.15 10.42
C ILE A 7 -1.50 5.40 11.26
N HIS A 8 -2.54 5.72 12.03
CA HIS A 8 -2.56 6.92 12.86
C HIS A 8 -2.12 6.61 14.30
N ASN A 9 -1.14 7.35 14.80
CA ASN A 9 -0.65 7.30 16.18
C ASN A 9 -0.31 5.89 16.72
N ASP A 10 0.06 4.97 15.84
CA ASP A 10 0.42 3.60 16.19
C ASP A 10 1.77 3.21 15.58
N PRO A 11 2.89 3.70 16.15
CA PRO A 11 4.22 3.40 15.65
C PRO A 11 4.60 1.92 15.84
N GLN A 12 4.00 1.24 16.84
CA GLN A 12 4.27 -0.18 17.09
C GLN A 12 3.70 -1.05 15.96
N LEU A 13 2.49 -0.76 15.49
CA LEU A 13 1.92 -1.45 14.33
C LEU A 13 2.78 -1.23 13.08
N PHE A 14 3.25 0.00 12.84
CA PHE A 14 4.14 0.26 11.71
C PHE A 14 5.45 -0.52 11.82
N GLU A 15 6.08 -0.56 13.00
CA GLU A 15 7.31 -1.32 13.22
C GLU A 15 7.07 -2.84 13.02
N ALA A 16 5.97 -3.38 13.53
CA ALA A 16 5.59 -4.78 13.34
C ALA A 16 5.38 -5.15 11.86
N LEU A 17 4.75 -4.25 11.09
CA LEU A 17 4.61 -4.41 9.65
C LEU A 17 5.96 -4.28 8.93
N ASN A 18 6.81 -3.35 9.36
CA ASN A 18 8.13 -3.13 8.77
C ASN A 18 9.08 -4.30 9.02
N LEU A 19 8.96 -4.99 10.17
CA LEU A 19 9.67 -6.24 10.44
C LEU A 19 9.29 -7.36 9.47
N ASN A 20 8.03 -7.36 9.00
CA ASN A 20 7.53 -8.31 8.02
C ASN A 20 7.54 -7.75 6.59
N LYS A 21 8.25 -6.64 6.35
CA LYS A 21 8.24 -5.92 5.07
C LYS A 21 8.51 -6.83 3.88
N GLU A 22 9.57 -7.61 3.91
CA GLU A 22 9.96 -8.49 2.80
C GLU A 22 8.88 -9.53 2.49
N ALA A 23 8.24 -10.09 3.52
CA ALA A 23 7.16 -11.06 3.35
C ALA A 23 5.89 -10.39 2.77
N ILE A 24 5.57 -9.19 3.24
CA ILE A 24 4.43 -8.39 2.75
C ILE A 24 4.64 -8.00 1.28
N GLU A 25 5.82 -7.50 0.92
CA GLU A 25 6.17 -7.13 -0.46
C GLU A 25 6.18 -8.35 -1.37
N ALA A 26 6.65 -9.51 -0.89
CA ALA A 26 6.59 -10.77 -1.63
C ALA A 26 5.14 -11.26 -1.86
N GLU A 27 4.26 -11.13 -0.87
CA GLU A 27 2.86 -11.55 -0.99
C GLU A 27 2.06 -10.62 -1.93
N ILE A 28 2.34 -9.32 -1.88
CA ILE A 28 1.74 -8.34 -2.79
C ILE A 28 2.33 -8.48 -4.19
N GLY A 29 3.60 -8.86 -4.29
CA GLY A 29 4.36 -9.01 -5.54
C GLY A 29 4.84 -7.68 -6.12
N GLU A 30 4.80 -6.59 -5.34
CA GLU A 30 5.30 -5.27 -5.71
C GLU A 30 6.03 -4.63 -4.51
N SER A 31 7.00 -3.76 -4.80
CA SER A 31 7.68 -2.97 -3.76
C SER A 31 6.77 -1.86 -3.25
N LEU A 32 6.70 -1.73 -1.93
CA LEU A 32 5.86 -0.75 -1.26
C LEU A 32 6.72 0.44 -0.80
N ASP A 33 6.10 1.61 -0.73
CA ASP A 33 6.69 2.83 -0.22
C ASP A 33 6.28 2.99 1.25
N TRP A 34 7.24 2.76 2.15
CA TRP A 34 7.09 2.80 3.60
C TRP A 34 7.53 4.16 4.12
N MET A 35 6.61 4.93 4.71
CA MET A 35 6.91 6.27 5.20
C MET A 35 6.38 6.46 6.61
N GLU A 36 7.30 6.76 7.53
CA GLU A 36 6.97 7.34 8.82
C GLU A 36 6.75 8.84 8.63
N LEU A 37 5.61 9.36 9.07
CA LEU A 37 5.27 10.78 9.02
C LEU A 37 5.40 11.36 10.45
N PRO A 38 6.63 11.66 10.92
CA PRO A 38 6.87 12.12 12.29
C PRO A 38 6.17 13.46 12.59
N LYS A 39 5.88 14.27 11.56
CA LYS A 39 5.15 15.53 11.70
C LYS A 39 3.64 15.37 11.85
N ALA A 40 3.08 14.23 11.42
CA ALA A 40 1.64 13.97 11.42
C ALA A 40 1.22 12.92 12.47
N THR A 41 2.17 12.47 13.31
CA THR A 41 1.97 11.39 14.28
C THR A 41 1.29 10.19 13.61
N ALA A 42 1.78 9.82 12.44
CA ALA A 42 1.21 8.76 11.63
C ALA A 42 2.31 8.11 10.80
N SER A 43 2.04 6.93 10.30
CA SER A 43 2.85 6.27 9.29
C SER A 43 1.94 5.80 8.17
N ARG A 44 2.50 5.62 6.98
CA ARG A 44 1.75 5.10 5.84
C ARG A 44 2.60 4.16 5.00
N ILE A 45 1.92 3.20 4.39
CA ILE A 45 2.50 2.23 3.48
C ILE A 45 1.69 2.31 2.20
N ARG A 46 2.31 2.67 1.08
CA ARG A 46 1.59 2.90 -0.18
C ARG A 46 2.21 2.15 -1.35
N LEU A 47 1.37 1.73 -2.28
CA LEU A 47 1.74 1.28 -3.61
C LEU A 47 1.19 2.28 -4.62
N VAL A 48 2.07 2.83 -5.45
CA VAL A 48 1.70 3.86 -6.43
C VAL A 48 1.92 3.31 -7.83
N LEU A 49 0.85 3.28 -8.61
CA LEU A 49 0.90 3.05 -10.05
C LEU A 49 1.09 4.40 -10.76
N SER A 50 2.19 4.51 -11.50
CA SER A 50 2.37 5.57 -12.49
C SER A 50 1.33 5.40 -13.60
N CYS A 51 0.35 6.30 -13.63
CA CYS A 51 -0.70 6.30 -14.63
C CYS A 51 -0.93 7.73 -15.11
N ASP A 52 -1.21 7.90 -16.39
CA ASP A 52 -1.64 9.18 -16.93
C ASP A 52 -3.18 9.22 -16.94
N PRO A 53 -3.82 10.15 -16.20
CA PRO A 53 -5.28 10.23 -16.14
C PRO A 53 -5.91 10.72 -17.45
N MET A 54 -5.14 11.35 -18.35
CA MET A 54 -5.62 11.81 -19.65
C MET A 54 -5.73 10.65 -20.66
N GLU A 55 -5.00 9.55 -20.46
CA GLU A 55 -5.09 8.35 -21.28
C GLU A 55 -6.31 7.49 -20.90
N GLN A 56 -7.50 7.91 -21.33
CA GLN A 56 -8.78 7.23 -21.03
C GLN A 56 -8.83 5.77 -21.50
N GLU A 57 -8.12 5.43 -22.58
CA GLU A 57 -8.02 4.06 -23.10
C GLU A 57 -7.37 3.11 -22.10
N GLN A 58 -6.52 3.62 -21.20
CA GLN A 58 -5.85 2.81 -20.17
C GLN A 58 -6.64 2.71 -18.85
N TRP A 59 -7.74 3.47 -18.70
CA TRP A 59 -8.55 3.45 -17.49
C TRP A 59 -9.00 2.05 -17.06
N PRO A 60 -9.49 1.16 -17.95
CA PRO A 60 -9.88 -0.19 -17.56
C PRO A 60 -8.72 -0.96 -16.90
N LYS A 61 -7.51 -0.81 -17.43
CA LYS A 61 -6.30 -1.42 -16.86
C LYS A 61 -5.95 -0.83 -15.50
N TYR A 62 -6.09 0.48 -15.33
CA TYR A 62 -5.85 1.14 -14.05
C TYR A 62 -6.85 0.64 -12.99
N PHE A 63 -8.14 0.59 -13.32
CA PHE A 63 -9.16 0.10 -12.40
C PHE A 63 -8.95 -1.37 -12.02
N ASP A 64 -8.60 -2.22 -12.98
CA ASP A 64 -8.28 -3.63 -12.73
C ASP A 64 -7.06 -3.79 -11.80
N TRP A 65 -6.00 -3.01 -12.05
CA TRP A 65 -4.83 -2.96 -11.17
C TRP A 65 -5.22 -2.52 -9.75
N CYS A 66 -6.09 -1.51 -9.62
CA CYS A 66 -6.57 -1.04 -8.32
C CYS A 66 -7.36 -2.12 -7.57
N ALA A 67 -8.34 -2.76 -8.23
CA ALA A 67 -9.17 -3.79 -7.62
C ALA A 67 -8.33 -4.98 -7.16
N THR A 68 -7.40 -5.42 -8.01
CA THR A 68 -6.49 -6.53 -7.70
C THR A 68 -5.57 -6.20 -6.52
N ASN A 69 -4.94 -5.02 -6.53
CA ASN A 69 -4.02 -4.64 -5.45
C ASN A 69 -4.75 -4.34 -4.15
N MET A 70 -5.95 -3.74 -4.19
CA MET A 70 -6.75 -3.53 -3.00
C MET A 70 -7.13 -4.86 -2.31
N GLN A 71 -7.46 -5.90 -3.09
CA GLN A 71 -7.69 -7.24 -2.54
C GLN A 71 -6.44 -7.85 -1.91
N LYS A 72 -5.28 -7.70 -2.56
CA LYS A 72 -4.00 -8.17 -2.00
C LYS A 72 -3.68 -7.45 -0.70
N PHE A 73 -3.74 -6.12 -0.69
CA PHE A 73 -3.54 -5.30 0.50
C PHE A 73 -4.47 -5.75 1.64
N SER A 74 -5.77 -5.87 1.36
CA SER A 74 -6.72 -6.32 2.38
C SER A 74 -6.33 -7.69 2.93
N LYS A 75 -6.04 -8.68 2.08
CA LYS A 75 -5.67 -10.03 2.54
C LYS A 75 -4.35 -10.10 3.29
N THR A 76 -3.33 -9.36 2.84
CA THR A 76 -2.01 -9.38 3.44
C THR A 76 -2.03 -8.64 4.77
N PHE A 77 -2.53 -7.41 4.81
CA PHE A 77 -2.50 -6.61 6.03
C PHE A 77 -3.51 -7.08 7.08
N LEU A 78 -4.64 -7.70 6.71
CA LEU A 78 -5.54 -8.33 7.69
C LEU A 78 -4.89 -9.49 8.47
N LYS A 79 -3.79 -10.08 7.98
CA LYS A 79 -3.06 -11.12 8.71
C LYS A 79 -2.10 -10.54 9.76
N HIS A 80 -1.76 -9.26 9.63
CA HIS A 80 -0.74 -8.59 10.41
C HIS A 80 -1.32 -7.48 11.32
N VAL A 81 -2.63 -7.25 11.28
CA VAL A 81 -3.39 -6.28 12.09
C VAL A 81 -4.27 -7.02 13.08
#